data_AF-A0A6J1X4V5-F1
#
_entry.id   AF-A0A6J1X4V5-F1
#
_cell.length_a   1.000
_cell.length_b   1.000
_cell.length_c   1.000
_cell.angle_alpha   90.00
_cell.angle_beta   90.00
_cell.angle_gamma   90.00
#
_symmetry.space_group_name_H-M   'P 1'
#
loop_
_entity.id
_entity.type
_entity.pdbx_description
1 polymer ?
#
loop_
_entity_poly.entity_id
_entity_poly.type
_entity_poly.pdbx_seq_one_letter_code
_entity_poly.pdbx_strand_id
1 'polypeptide(L)' 'MRFSTEIKNGDVFYTDLNGMQMTKRRYFEKLPLQANFYPLPAAAYIEDESTRFTLLTSTPLGMAALQPGQIE' A
#
# COMPACT_ATOMS: atom_id res chain seq x y z
N MET A 1 -7.68 -8.18 -2.31
CA MET A 1 -8.62 -7.73 -3.37
C MET A 1 -7.86 -6.67 -4.13
N ARG A 2 -7.67 -6.77 -5.45
CA ARG A 2 -6.74 -5.87 -6.14
C ARG A 2 -7.43 -4.70 -6.83
N PHE A 3 -6.88 -3.50 -6.62
CA PHE A 3 -7.19 -2.29 -7.39
C PHE A 3 -5.97 -1.92 -8.24
N SER A 4 -6.23 -1.56 -9.51
CA SER A 4 -5.21 -1.09 -10.45
C SER A 4 -5.57 0.32 -10.92
N THR A 5 -4.57 1.20 -10.89
CA THR A 5 -4.69 2.62 -11.24
C THR A 5 -3.51 3.04 -12.11
N GLU A 6 -3.60 4.23 -12.71
CA GLU A 6 -2.50 4.84 -13.49
C GLU A 6 -1.52 5.65 -12.61
N ILE A 7 -1.64 5.56 -11.27
CA ILE A 7 -0.80 6.31 -10.33
C ILE A 7 0.65 5.83 -10.41
N LYS A 8 1.59 6.76 -10.60
CA LYS A 8 3.01 6.47 -10.79
C LYS A 8 3.81 6.51 -9.47
N ASN A 9 3.40 5.71 -8.49
CA ASN A 9 4.03 5.65 -7.15
C ASN A 9 5.37 4.88 -7.10
N GLY A 10 5.80 4.27 -8.21
CA GLY A 10 7.02 3.44 -8.26
C GLY A 10 6.94 2.27 -7.28
N ASP A 11 7.93 2.16 -6.40
CA ASP A 11 8.01 1.13 -5.36
C ASP A 11 7.48 1.57 -4.00
N VAL A 12 6.92 2.79 -3.88
CA VAL A 12 6.52 3.40 -2.61
C VAL A 12 5.03 3.29 -2.37
N PHE A 13 4.64 2.89 -1.17
CA PHE A 13 3.25 2.91 -0.71
C PHE A 13 3.21 3.20 0.79
N TYR A 14 2.02 3.41 1.35
CA TYR A 14 1.87 3.78 2.75
C TYR A 14 0.80 2.93 3.41
N THR A 15 1.10 2.47 4.62
CA THR A 15 0.15 1.74 5.47
C THR A 15 0.09 2.41 6.84
N ASP A 16 -1.06 2.38 7.48
CA ASP A 16 -1.15 2.85 8.85
C ASP A 16 -0.43 1.90 9.83
N LEU A 17 -0.08 2.44 11.00
CA LEU A 17 0.28 1.67 12.18
C LEU A 17 -0.77 1.93 13.26
N ASN A 18 -1.56 0.90 13.56
CA ASN A 18 -2.58 0.88 14.60
C ASN A 18 -3.65 1.98 14.47
N GLY A 19 -3.98 2.38 13.25
CA GLY A 19 -4.95 3.44 12.96
C GLY A 19 -4.49 4.86 13.35
N MET A 20 -3.22 5.05 13.70
CA MET A 20 -2.74 6.31 14.27
C MET A 20 -1.86 7.12 13.33
N GLN A 21 -0.87 6.48 12.69
CA GLN A 21 0.11 7.17 11.84
C GLN A 21 0.33 6.41 10.55
N MET A 22 0.55 7.16 9.46
CA MET A 22 0.91 6.57 8.16
C MET A 22 2.42 6.37 8.09
N THR A 23 2.83 5.14 7.76
CA THR A 23 4.24 4.78 7.61
C THR A 23 4.56 4.49 6.15
N LYS A 24 5.64 5.09 5.66
CA LYS A 24 6.16 4.83 4.32
C LYS A 24 6.71 3.40 4.22
N ARG A 25 6.25 2.67 3.22
CA ARG A 25 6.71 1.33 2.84
C ARG A 25 7.37 1.40 1.46
N ARG A 26 8.19 0.39 1.19
CA ARG A 26 8.82 0.18 -0.12
C ARG A 26 8.73 -1.29 -0.50
N TYR A 27 8.34 -1.57 -1.73
CA TYR A 27 8.45 -2.90 -2.32
C TYR A 27 9.93 -3.23 -2.58
N PHE A 28 10.36 -4.42 -2.17
CA PHE A 28 11.70 -4.91 -2.41
C PHE A 28 11.66 -6.21 -3.20
N GLU A 29 12.08 -6.15 -4.47
CA GLU A 29 12.17 -7.32 -5.37
C GLU A 29 13.11 -8.41 -4.83
N LYS A 30 14.15 -8.02 -4.09
CA LYS A 30 15.08 -8.96 -3.44
C LYS A 30 14.45 -9.80 -2.32
N LEU A 31 13.25 -9.44 -1.85
CA LEU A 31 12.52 -10.17 -0.82
C LEU A 31 11.43 -11.04 -1.46
N PRO A 32 11.10 -12.21 -0.88
CA PRO A 32 10.01 -13.01 -1.39
C PRO A 32 8.68 -12.25 -1.28
N LEU A 33 7.69 -12.63 -2.10
CA LEU A 33 6.40 -11.94 -2.21
C LEU A 33 5.75 -11.66 -0.85
N GLN A 34 5.67 -12.68 0.01
CA GLN A 34 5.03 -12.58 1.32
C GLN A 34 5.74 -11.62 2.29
N ALA A 35 7.03 -11.33 2.07
CA ALA A 35 7.77 -10.38 2.90
C ALA A 35 7.46 -8.91 2.54
N ASN A 36 6.74 -8.68 1.43
CA ASN A 36 6.25 -7.37 1.04
C ASN A 36 4.79 -7.14 1.46
N PHE A 37 4.18 -8.08 2.19
CA PHE A 37 2.87 -7.88 2.82
C PHE A 37 3.02 -7.19 4.16
N TYR A 38 2.15 -6.20 4.40
CA TYR A 38 2.11 -5.41 5.64
C TYR A 38 0.72 -5.43 6.24
N PRO A 39 0.59 -5.22 7.56
CA PRO A 39 -0.71 -4.98 8.18
C PRO A 39 -1.40 -3.76 7.55
N LEU A 40 -2.71 -3.91 7.27
CA LEU A 40 -3.67 -2.84 6.95
C LEU A 40 -4.72 -2.76 8.07
N PRO A 41 -4.43 -2.14 9.22
CA PRO A 41 -5.41 -2.01 10.28
C PRO A 41 -6.61 -1.14 9.90
N ALA A 42 -6.39 -0.01 9.19
CA ALA A 42 -7.44 0.95 8.90
C ALA A 42 -7.30 1.68 7.55
N ALA A 43 -6.07 1.96 7.09
CA ALA A 43 -5.84 2.77 5.90
C ALA A 43 -4.53 2.46 5.18
N ALA A 44 -4.57 2.51 3.85
CA ALA A 44 -3.40 2.52 3.00
C ALA A 44 -3.58 3.45 1.80
N TYR A 45 -2.48 3.94 1.24
CA TYR A 45 -2.54 4.70 0.00
C TYR A 45 -1.30 4.53 -0.87
N ILE A 46 -1.51 4.80 -2.16
CA ILE A 46 -0.48 5.05 -3.16
C ILE A 46 -0.71 6.45 -3.75
N GLU A 47 0.36 7.11 -4.16
CA GLU A 47 0.28 8.45 -4.73
C GLU A 47 1.44 8.73 -5.68
N ASP A 48 1.20 9.67 -6.59
CA ASP A 48 2.22 10.36 -7.38
C ASP A 48 2.14 11.88 -7.14
N GLU A 49 2.78 12.68 -7.98
CA GLU A 49 2.80 14.15 -7.84
C GLU A 49 1.41 14.81 -7.98
N SER A 50 0.46 14.11 -8.60
CA SER A 50 -0.84 14.67 -9.00
C SER A 50 -2.02 14.04 -8.28
N THR A 51 -1.93 12.75 -7.95
CA THR A 51 -3.08 11.92 -7.59
C THR A 51 -2.75 10.98 -6.45
N ARG A 52 -3.70 10.85 -5.51
CA ARG A 52 -3.66 9.87 -4.43
C ARG A 52 -4.89 8.98 -4.46
N PHE A 53 -4.68 7.67 -4.32
CA PHE A 53 -5.72 6.69 -4.07
C PHE A 53 -5.58 6.14 -2.65
N THR A 54 -6.59 6.35 -1.80
CA THR A 54 -6.62 5.87 -0.41
C THR A 54 -7.69 4.81 -0.25
N LEU A 55 -7.29 3.65 0.25
CA LEU A 55 -8.18 2.57 0.67
C LEU A 55 -8.36 2.62 2.18
N LEU A 56 -9.61 2.72 2.63
CA LEU A 56 -9.98 2.60 4.05
C LEU A 56 -10.65 1.25 4.27
N THR A 57 -10.34 0.61 5.39
CA THR A 57 -10.94 -0.67 5.79
C THR A 57 -11.71 -0.51 7.10
N SER A 58 -12.83 -1.24 7.22
CA SER A 58 -13.59 -1.32 8.47
C SER A 58 -13.07 -2.41 9.41
N THR A 59 -12.17 -3.27 8.91
CA THR A 59 -11.54 -4.37 9.66
C THR A 59 -10.07 -4.49 9.28
N PRO A 60 -9.21 -4.99 10.19
CA PRO A 60 -7.79 -5.17 9.92
C PRO A 60 -7.56 -6.34 8.96
N LEU A 61 -6.72 -6.12 7.95
CA LEU A 61 -6.35 -7.11 6.93
C LEU A 61 -4.83 -7.11 6.68
N GLY A 62 -4.36 -8.00 5.82
CA GLY A 62 -3.04 -7.88 5.19
C GLY A 62 -3.17 -7.20 3.83
N MET A 63 -2.15 -6.44 3.44
CA MET A 63 -2.10 -5.79 2.13
C MET A 63 -0.70 -5.81 1.51
N ALA A 64 -0.62 -5.56 0.21
CA ALA A 64 0.63 -5.22 -0.46
C ALA A 64 0.41 -4.26 -1.64
N ALA A 65 1.50 -3.64 -2.10
CA ALA A 65 1.57 -2.94 -3.39
C ALA A 65 2.72 -3.57 -4.19
N LEU A 66 2.42 -4.67 -4.91
CA LEU A 66 3.44 -5.49 -5.59
C LEU A 66 3.90 -4.91 -6.93
N GLN A 67 3.13 -4.00 -7.51
CA GLN A 67 3.45 -3.31 -8.76
C GLN A 67 3.06 -1.83 -8.65
N PRO A 68 3.71 -0.93 -9.41
CA PRO A 68 3.30 0.46 -9.50
C PRO A 68 1.82 0.57 -9.90
N GLY A 69 1.11 1.51 -9.27
CA GLY A 69 -0.31 1.76 -9.50
C GLY A 69 -1.27 0.77 -8.83
N GLN A 70 -0.77 -0.23 -8.10
CA GLN A 70 -1.60 -1.29 -7.50
C GLN A 70 -1.62 -1.27 -5.97
N ILE A 71 -2.78 -1.62 -5.41
CA ILE A 71 -2.99 -1.99 -4.00
C ILE A 71 -3.80 -3.29 -3.96
N GLU A 72 -3.43 -4.24 -3.11
CA GLU A 72 -4.18 -5.49 -2.93
C GLU A 72 -4.29 -6.02 -1.51
#